data_AF-A0A3N0DX13-F1
#
_entry.id   AF-A0A3N0DX13-F1
#
_cell.length_a   1.000
_cell.length_b   1.000
_cell.length_c   1.000
_cell.angle_alpha   90.00
_cell.angle_beta   90.00
_cell.angle_gamma   90.00
#
_symmetry.space_group_name_H-M   'P 1'
#
loop_
_entity.id
_entity.type
_entity.pdbx_description
1 polymer ?
#
loop_
_entity_poly.entity_id
_entity_poly.type
_entity_poly.pdbx_seq_one_letter_code
_entity_poly.pdbx_strand_id
1 'polypeptide(L)'
;MNPEQLSSTIVAALTSLVEAGRLTLPDGVPATVTVERPRSKEHGDYATNVALQLAKKAGTNPRELATMLAEQLSADAGIAAVDIAGPGFLNITVEAGAQGQVAADIVAAGQTYGHLDLLAGKKINVEFISANPTGPLHLGHTRWAVLGDAIGRVLTAAGAEVTREFYINDRGVQMNHFADSIIAAALGEPTPEDGYRGEYIQDIAKAVGDAHPGIFDLPADERRAAVRSAGYAVQLQEQQDTLAAFNTRFDVWFSELSLHESGSVPDTLRHLEEQGHVFEDGGALWMRTTDFGDDKDRVLIKSDGELTYFASDTAYYLSKRERGFDHCIYLLGADHHGYVGRLRAMAACVGDDPNETLDVMIGQLVKILSGGEELRLSKRAGNIVALDELSTAIGVDALRYSLARYPADSPLVLDIEEITKASNDNPVYYVQYGHARTCRMLANAADLGMTLPADFDSSLLAHEKEGALLRALADYPGVVASAADLREPHRIARYLEDLVAVFNRWYDEKECRMLPQGDEPVAPVNEARMALVVAAQTVIANGLDLLGVSAPERM
;
A
#
# COMPACT_ATOMS: atom_id res chain seq x y z
N MET A 1 9.85 16.18 20.32
CA MET A 1 8.99 17.11 19.58
C MET A 1 9.05 16.75 18.10
N ASN A 2 8.10 15.92 17.70
CA ASN A 2 7.81 15.59 16.30
C ASN A 2 6.78 16.61 15.73
N PRO A 3 6.43 16.54 14.43
CA PRO A 3 5.47 17.46 13.81
C PRO A 3 4.09 17.47 14.47
N GLU A 4 3.60 16.33 14.94
CA GLU A 4 2.27 16.20 15.56
C GLU A 4 2.21 16.83 16.95
N GLN A 5 3.25 16.60 17.76
CA GLN A 5 3.45 17.29 19.03
C GLN A 5 3.53 18.80 18.81
N LEU A 6 4.27 19.26 17.79
CA LEU A 6 4.38 20.68 17.48
C LEU A 6 3.05 21.27 16.99
N SER A 7 2.29 20.53 16.15
CA SER A 7 0.92 20.89 15.76
C SER A 7 0.03 21.08 16.99
N SER A 8 0.09 20.15 17.95
CA SER A 8 -0.65 20.23 19.21
C SER A 8 -0.24 21.45 20.04
N THR A 9 1.05 21.74 20.14
CA THR A 9 1.57 22.96 20.82
C THR A 9 1.06 24.23 20.14
N ILE A 10 1.03 24.27 18.80
CA ILE A 10 0.50 25.43 18.05
C ILE A 10 -1.01 25.59 18.26
N VAL A 11 -1.77 24.49 18.26
CA VAL A 11 -3.21 24.49 18.55
C VAL A 11 -3.48 24.96 19.98
N ALA A 12 -2.69 24.53 20.96
CA ALA A 12 -2.78 25.01 22.34
C ALA A 12 -2.46 26.51 22.45
N ALA A 13 -1.44 26.99 21.73
CA ALA A 13 -1.11 28.41 21.67
C ALA A 13 -2.25 29.25 21.05
N LEU A 14 -2.86 28.77 19.96
CA LEU A 14 -4.04 29.41 19.36
C LEU A 14 -5.22 29.44 20.33
N THR A 15 -5.47 28.34 21.04
CA THR A 15 -6.55 28.23 22.03
C THR A 15 -6.36 29.22 23.17
N SER A 16 -5.15 29.28 23.73
CA SER A 16 -4.79 30.25 24.78
C SER A 16 -5.00 31.71 24.32
N LEU A 17 -4.63 32.04 23.07
CA LEU A 17 -4.85 33.38 22.52
C LEU A 17 -6.35 33.71 22.36
N VAL A 18 -7.17 32.73 21.98
CA VAL A 18 -8.63 32.90 21.86
C VAL A 18 -9.27 33.06 23.24
N GLU A 19 -8.93 32.21 24.20
CA GLU A 19 -9.44 32.27 25.57
C GLU A 19 -9.06 33.58 26.29
N ALA A 20 -7.85 34.08 26.03
CA ALA A 20 -7.39 35.37 26.54
C ALA A 20 -8.03 36.59 25.83
N GLY A 21 -8.87 36.38 24.81
CA GLY A 21 -9.49 37.44 24.02
C GLY A 21 -8.52 38.24 23.15
N ARG A 22 -7.29 37.74 22.96
CA ARG A 22 -6.26 38.35 22.10
C ARG A 22 -6.43 37.97 20.63
N LEU A 23 -7.18 36.90 20.35
CA LEU A 23 -7.52 36.42 19.02
C LEU A 23 -9.00 36.08 18.97
N THR A 24 -9.65 36.27 17.84
CA THR A 24 -11.01 35.77 17.60
C THR A 24 -10.98 34.88 16.37
N LEU A 25 -11.41 33.62 16.49
CA LEU A 25 -11.55 32.71 15.36
C LEU A 25 -13.03 32.32 15.24
N PRO A 26 -13.78 32.88 14.26
CA PRO A 26 -15.22 32.65 14.13
C PRO A 26 -15.60 31.18 13.97
N ASP A 27 -14.75 30.41 13.29
CA ASP A 27 -14.95 28.98 13.02
C ASP A 27 -14.39 28.07 14.15
N GLY A 28 -13.90 28.68 15.24
CA GLY A 28 -13.15 27.99 16.29
C GLY A 28 -11.66 27.79 15.94
N VAL A 29 -10.92 27.26 16.92
CA VAL A 29 -9.52 26.86 16.74
C VAL A 29 -9.49 25.56 15.93
N PRO A 30 -8.65 25.45 14.89
CA PRO A 30 -8.52 24.19 14.15
C PRO A 30 -8.01 23.07 15.06
N ALA A 31 -8.51 21.86 14.86
CA ALA A 31 -8.09 20.68 15.64
C ALA A 31 -6.62 20.30 15.39
N THR A 32 -6.11 20.60 14.20
CA THR A 32 -4.73 20.33 13.80
C THR A 32 -4.18 21.46 12.95
N VAL A 33 -2.85 21.61 12.93
CA VAL A 33 -2.14 22.59 12.13
C VAL A 33 -1.07 21.88 11.30
N THR A 34 -0.95 22.28 10.03
CA THR A 34 0.09 21.75 9.15
C THR A 34 1.47 22.25 9.61
N VAL A 35 2.36 21.29 9.87
CA VAL A 35 3.77 21.50 10.22
C VAL A 35 4.60 20.72 9.21
N GLU A 36 5.48 21.42 8.51
CA GLU A 36 6.31 20.84 7.44
C GLU A 36 7.78 21.13 7.68
N ARG A 37 8.65 20.47 6.90
CA ARG A 37 10.06 20.86 6.86
C ARG A 37 10.29 22.06 5.97
N PRO A 38 11.08 23.04 6.42
CA PRO A 38 11.49 24.12 5.55
C PRO A 38 12.41 23.60 4.43
N ARG A 39 12.35 24.25 3.27
CA ARG A 39 13.22 23.92 2.12
C ARG A 39 14.70 24.19 2.40
N SER A 40 15.00 25.16 3.27
CA SER A 40 16.35 25.50 3.71
C SER A 40 16.51 25.20 5.18
N LYS A 41 17.64 24.60 5.55
CA LYS A 41 18.00 24.32 6.94
C LYS A 41 18.19 25.59 7.78
N GLU A 42 18.48 26.72 7.14
CA GLU A 42 18.59 28.03 7.79
C GLU A 42 17.23 28.56 8.31
N HIS A 43 16.13 27.87 8.01
CA HIS A 43 14.78 28.25 8.41
C HIS A 43 14.25 27.35 9.54
N GLY A 44 15.14 26.83 10.38
CA GLY A 44 14.81 26.01 11.54
C GLY A 44 14.58 24.54 11.19
N ASP A 45 14.03 23.82 12.17
CA ASP A 45 13.70 22.39 12.07
C ASP A 45 12.36 22.16 11.37
N TYR A 46 11.38 23.02 11.67
CA TYR A 46 10.01 22.93 11.20
C TYR A 46 9.48 24.30 10.79
N ALA A 47 8.46 24.32 9.94
CA ALA A 47 7.78 25.53 9.54
C ALA A 47 6.27 25.34 9.48
N THR A 48 5.52 26.41 9.75
CA THR A 48 4.07 26.44 9.55
C THR A 48 3.62 27.76 8.90
N ASN A 49 2.58 27.67 8.08
CA ASN A 49 1.92 28.81 7.44
C ASN A 49 0.58 29.18 8.13
N VAL A 50 0.31 28.64 9.33
CA VAL A 50 -0.98 28.78 10.02
C VAL A 50 -1.42 30.24 10.19
N ALA A 51 -0.49 31.16 10.44
CA ALA A 51 -0.82 32.57 10.59
C ALA A 51 -1.33 33.18 9.28
N LEU A 52 -0.83 32.74 8.13
CA LEU A 52 -1.31 33.15 6.81
C LEU A 52 -2.71 32.62 6.52
N GLN A 53 -3.01 31.40 6.97
CA GLN A 53 -4.31 30.75 6.78
C GLN A 53 -5.40 31.37 7.65
N LEU A 54 -5.08 31.68 8.92
CA LEU A 54 -6.07 32.09 9.91
C LEU A 54 -6.26 33.61 10.02
N ALA A 55 -5.26 34.43 9.69
CA ALA A 55 -5.31 35.87 9.96
C ALA A 55 -6.50 36.59 9.35
N LYS A 56 -6.88 36.27 8.10
CA LYS A 56 -8.05 36.87 7.44
C LYS A 56 -9.34 36.56 8.20
N LYS A 57 -9.51 35.31 8.66
CA LYS A 57 -10.68 34.89 9.46
C LYS A 57 -10.68 35.56 10.83
N ALA A 58 -9.49 35.79 11.38
CA ALA A 58 -9.30 36.45 12.65
C ALA A 58 -9.40 37.98 12.62
N GLY A 59 -9.61 38.58 11.45
CA GLY A 59 -9.67 40.05 11.30
C GLY A 59 -8.34 40.76 11.61
N THR A 60 -7.21 40.05 11.54
CA THR A 60 -5.85 40.57 11.77
C THR A 60 -4.99 40.42 10.52
N ASN A 61 -3.80 41.02 10.48
CA ASN A 61 -2.83 40.71 9.43
C ASN A 61 -1.96 39.49 9.80
N PRO A 62 -1.47 38.73 8.80
CA PRO A 62 -0.72 37.50 9.06
C PRO A 62 0.54 37.66 9.90
N ARG A 63 1.22 38.81 9.80
CA ARG A 63 2.46 39.06 10.53
C ARG A 63 2.18 39.29 12.02
N GLU A 64 1.11 40.02 12.35
CA GLU A 64 0.65 40.21 13.72
C GLU A 64 0.23 38.89 14.37
N LEU A 65 -0.51 38.03 13.65
CA LEU A 65 -0.85 36.70 14.17
C LEU A 65 0.39 35.83 14.37
N ALA A 66 1.33 35.86 13.42
CA ALA A 66 2.61 35.16 13.56
C ALA A 66 3.39 35.66 14.78
N THR A 67 3.40 36.98 15.05
CA THR A 67 4.07 37.54 16.25
C THR A 67 3.44 37.03 17.54
N MET A 68 2.11 37.04 17.65
CA MET A 68 1.43 36.53 18.85
C MET A 68 1.69 35.04 19.08
N LEU A 69 1.73 34.26 18.00
CA LEU A 69 2.06 32.83 18.08
C LEU A 69 3.52 32.62 18.45
N ALA A 70 4.45 33.34 17.83
CA ALA A 70 5.87 33.24 18.16
C ALA A 70 6.14 33.54 19.64
N GLU A 71 5.50 34.57 20.20
CA GLU A 71 5.59 34.90 21.64
C GLU A 71 5.14 33.74 22.54
N GLN A 72 4.01 33.09 22.22
CA GLN A 72 3.50 31.96 23.00
C GLN A 72 4.38 30.71 22.84
N LEU A 73 4.79 30.41 21.60
CA LEU A 73 5.60 29.24 21.29
C LEU A 73 7.01 29.34 21.90
N SER A 74 7.61 30.53 21.94
CA SER A 74 8.91 30.74 22.60
C SER A 74 8.89 30.54 24.12
N ALA A 75 7.72 30.39 24.75
CA ALA A 75 7.60 30.04 26.17
C ALA A 75 7.55 28.52 26.41
N ASP A 76 7.42 27.70 25.36
CA ASP A 76 7.42 26.25 25.47
C ASP A 76 8.85 25.71 25.66
N ALA A 77 9.04 24.85 26.65
CA ALA A 77 10.36 24.31 26.99
C ALA A 77 10.95 23.39 25.90
N GLY A 78 10.15 22.94 24.94
CA GLY A 78 10.59 22.15 23.79
C GLY A 78 10.99 22.98 22.57
N ILE A 79 10.85 24.31 22.61
CA ILE A 79 11.12 25.20 21.48
C ILE A 79 12.29 26.13 21.81
N ALA A 80 13.38 26.02 21.03
CA ALA A 80 14.59 26.81 21.22
C ALA A 80 14.47 28.22 20.58
N ALA A 81 13.84 28.31 19.42
CA ALA A 81 13.66 29.58 18.71
C ALA A 81 12.45 29.55 17.76
N VAL A 82 11.81 30.72 17.56
CA VAL A 82 10.76 30.92 16.58
C VAL A 82 11.03 32.19 15.78
N ASP A 83 11.30 32.05 14.48
CA ASP A 83 11.58 33.14 13.56
C ASP A 83 10.40 33.38 12.60
N ILE A 84 10.06 34.65 12.37
CA ILE A 84 8.97 35.01 11.45
C ILE A 84 9.54 35.38 10.09
N ALA A 85 9.29 34.54 9.09
CA ALA A 85 9.70 34.76 7.71
C ALA A 85 8.58 35.41 6.86
N GLY A 86 8.96 36.38 6.04
CA GLY A 86 8.07 37.02 5.07
C GLY A 86 6.78 37.57 5.69
N PRO A 87 5.60 37.31 5.08
CA PRO A 87 4.33 37.89 5.54
C PRO A 87 3.79 37.25 6.82
N GLY A 88 4.29 36.08 7.26
CA GLY A 88 3.74 35.38 8.43
C GLY A 88 4.02 33.87 8.47
N PHE A 89 5.11 33.40 7.85
CA PHE A 89 5.57 32.02 8.06
C PHE A 89 6.31 31.95 9.40
N LEU A 90 6.06 30.90 10.17
CA LEU A 90 6.77 30.62 11.42
C LEU A 90 7.78 29.51 11.18
N ASN A 91 9.05 29.83 11.34
CA ASN A 91 10.18 28.90 11.32
C ASN A 91 10.54 28.55 12.77
N ILE A 92 10.57 27.27 13.12
CA ILE A 92 10.66 26.79 14.49
C ILE A 92 11.90 25.91 14.62
N THR A 93 12.76 26.24 15.58
CA THR A 93 13.88 25.41 16.03
C THR A 93 13.50 24.78 17.36
N VAL A 94 13.59 23.47 17.47
CA VAL A 94 13.21 22.73 18.70
C VAL A 94 14.45 22.44 19.56
N GLU A 95 14.24 22.35 20.87
CA GLU A 95 15.30 22.04 21.83
C GLU A 95 15.89 20.63 21.61
N ALA A 96 17.19 20.47 21.87
CA ALA A 96 17.90 19.21 21.61
C ALA A 96 17.30 18.02 22.39
N GLY A 97 16.97 18.22 23.69
CA GLY A 97 16.31 17.20 24.50
C GLY A 97 14.90 16.85 23.99
N ALA A 98 14.19 17.82 23.41
CA ALA A 98 12.92 17.57 22.77
C ALA A 98 13.10 16.77 21.47
N GLN A 99 14.15 16.99 20.69
CA GLN A 99 14.46 16.16 19.52
C GLN A 99 14.80 14.72 19.92
N GLY A 100 15.64 14.53 20.93
CA GLY A 100 16.06 13.20 21.39
C GLY A 100 14.90 12.33 21.91
N GLN A 101 13.83 12.96 22.42
CA GLN A 101 12.61 12.25 22.86
C GLN A 101 11.97 11.43 21.73
N VAL A 102 12.14 11.83 20.46
CA VAL A 102 11.64 11.06 19.31
C VAL A 102 12.20 9.64 19.29
N ALA A 103 13.48 9.45 19.63
CA ALA A 103 14.06 8.11 19.69
C ALA A 103 13.40 7.26 20.79
N ALA A 104 13.15 7.84 21.96
CA ALA A 104 12.45 7.14 23.04
C ALA A 104 11.00 6.79 22.65
N ASP A 105 10.28 7.71 22.02
CA ASP A 105 8.91 7.51 21.57
C ASP A 105 8.83 6.36 20.54
N ILE A 106 9.77 6.30 19.59
CA ILE A 106 9.85 5.23 18.59
C ILE A 106 10.18 3.90 19.25
N VAL A 107 11.17 3.86 20.14
CA VAL A 107 11.56 2.65 20.86
C VAL A 107 10.38 2.10 21.67
N ALA A 108 9.62 2.97 22.32
CA ALA A 108 8.45 2.59 23.10
C ALA A 108 7.30 2.07 22.23
N ALA A 109 7.04 2.70 21.08
CA ALA A 109 6.00 2.28 20.14
C ALA A 109 6.38 1.04 19.33
N GLY A 110 7.66 0.82 19.05
CA GLY A 110 8.15 -0.34 18.30
C GLY A 110 7.45 -0.50 16.95
N GLN A 111 6.88 -1.68 16.71
CA GLN A 111 6.20 -2.02 15.45
C GLN A 111 4.97 -1.15 15.16
N THR A 112 4.38 -0.49 16.16
CA THR A 112 3.21 0.38 15.95
C THR A 112 3.60 1.84 15.68
N TYR A 113 4.88 2.19 15.75
CA TYR A 113 5.30 3.55 15.35
C TYR A 113 5.02 3.77 13.87
N GLY A 114 4.35 4.87 13.54
CA GLY A 114 3.85 5.16 12.19
C GLY A 114 2.43 4.67 11.91
N HIS A 115 1.81 3.91 12.83
CA HIS A 115 0.38 3.65 12.77
C HIS A 115 -0.40 4.89 13.22
N LEU A 116 -1.55 5.11 12.59
CA LEU A 116 -2.41 6.28 12.75
C LEU A 116 -3.86 5.85 12.86
N ASP A 117 -4.70 6.74 13.41
CA ASP A 117 -6.16 6.56 13.46
C ASP A 117 -6.88 7.41 12.38
N LEU A 118 -6.19 7.77 11.30
CA LEU A 118 -6.70 8.65 10.22
C LEU A 118 -7.96 8.09 9.57
N LEU A 119 -8.00 6.77 9.37
CA LEU A 119 -9.09 6.03 8.74
C LEU A 119 -9.84 5.15 9.76
N ALA A 120 -9.74 5.47 11.05
CA ALA A 120 -10.39 4.70 12.10
C ALA A 120 -11.89 4.56 11.86
N GLY A 121 -12.39 3.33 11.95
CA GLY A 121 -13.80 2.99 11.71
C GLY A 121 -14.21 2.95 10.23
N LYS A 122 -13.27 3.11 9.28
CA LYS A 122 -13.53 2.92 7.86
C LYS A 122 -13.24 1.47 7.45
N LYS A 123 -14.21 0.83 6.81
CA LYS A 123 -14.08 -0.50 6.19
C LYS A 123 -13.77 -0.36 4.71
N ILE A 124 -12.59 -0.80 4.29
CA ILE A 124 -12.12 -0.63 2.92
C ILE A 124 -11.90 -2.00 2.26
N ASN A 125 -12.54 -2.21 1.11
CA ASN A 125 -12.24 -3.34 0.24
C ASN A 125 -11.14 -2.94 -0.74
N VAL A 126 -10.10 -3.76 -0.89
CA VAL A 126 -9.05 -3.59 -1.90
C VAL A 126 -9.05 -4.82 -2.78
N GLU A 127 -9.55 -4.66 -4.00
CA GLU A 127 -9.61 -5.72 -5.01
C GLU A 127 -8.47 -5.59 -6.02
N PHE A 128 -7.75 -6.69 -6.24
CA PHE A 128 -6.64 -6.74 -7.19
C PHE A 128 -6.39 -8.15 -7.74
N ILE A 129 -5.68 -8.22 -8.87
CA ILE A 129 -5.41 -9.41 -9.70
C ILE A 129 -6.64 -9.92 -10.45
N SER A 130 -7.68 -10.35 -9.72
CA SER A 130 -8.97 -10.82 -10.24
C SER A 130 -8.85 -11.68 -11.52
N ALA A 131 -8.07 -12.77 -11.44
CA ALA A 131 -7.69 -13.59 -12.60
C ALA A 131 -8.55 -14.87 -12.71
N ASN A 132 -8.63 -15.39 -13.93
CA ASN A 132 -9.23 -16.69 -14.19
C ASN A 132 -8.39 -17.82 -13.57
N PRO A 133 -9.01 -18.84 -12.96
CA PRO A 133 -8.32 -20.02 -12.43
C PRO A 133 -8.05 -21.05 -13.54
N THR A 134 -7.44 -20.61 -14.64
CA THR A 134 -7.19 -21.44 -15.84
C THR A 134 -5.71 -21.52 -16.22
N GLY A 135 -4.82 -20.98 -15.38
CA GLY A 135 -3.39 -21.02 -15.60
C GLY A 135 -2.60 -20.28 -14.51
N PRO A 136 -1.27 -20.36 -14.54
CA PRO A 136 -0.41 -19.72 -13.55
C PRO A 136 -0.50 -18.20 -13.66
N LEU A 137 -0.25 -17.52 -12.54
CA LEU A 137 -0.16 -16.05 -12.53
C LEU A 137 1.09 -15.60 -13.30
N HIS A 138 0.98 -14.49 -14.02
CA HIS A 138 2.06 -13.96 -14.87
C HIS A 138 2.43 -12.53 -14.51
N LEU A 139 3.45 -11.97 -15.18
CA LEU A 139 3.97 -10.62 -14.98
C LEU A 139 2.90 -9.52 -14.82
N GLY A 140 1.83 -9.55 -15.62
CA GLY A 140 0.71 -8.61 -15.48
C GLY A 140 0.05 -8.63 -14.08
N HIS A 141 -0.11 -9.81 -13.48
CA HIS A 141 -0.65 -9.99 -12.13
C HIS A 141 0.38 -9.61 -11.05
N THR A 142 1.67 -9.78 -11.33
CA THR A 142 2.75 -9.51 -10.38
C THR A 142 2.74 -8.08 -9.86
N ARG A 143 2.58 -7.07 -10.75
CA ARG A 143 2.51 -5.67 -10.31
C ARG A 143 1.33 -5.43 -9.37
N TRP A 144 0.19 -6.05 -9.67
CA TRP A 144 -1.02 -5.93 -8.89
C TRP A 144 -0.92 -6.59 -7.53
N ALA A 145 -0.29 -7.77 -7.47
CA ALA A 145 0.01 -8.45 -6.22
C ALA A 145 0.79 -7.54 -5.26
N VAL A 146 1.79 -6.82 -5.78
CA VAL A 146 2.61 -5.88 -4.98
C VAL A 146 1.83 -4.64 -4.57
N LEU A 147 1.23 -3.94 -5.53
CA LEU A 147 0.59 -2.65 -5.27
C LEU A 147 -0.67 -2.79 -4.41
N GLY A 148 -1.52 -3.78 -4.70
CA GLY A 148 -2.73 -4.03 -3.92
C GLY A 148 -2.42 -4.40 -2.47
N ASP A 149 -1.42 -5.26 -2.26
CA ASP A 149 -0.99 -5.63 -0.91
C ASP A 149 -0.37 -4.43 -0.16
N ALA A 150 0.52 -3.67 -0.80
CA ALA A 150 1.15 -2.50 -0.18
C ALA A 150 0.15 -1.38 0.14
N ILE A 151 -0.80 -1.11 -0.76
CA ILE A 151 -1.91 -0.18 -0.50
C ILE A 151 -2.71 -0.66 0.71
N GLY A 152 -3.09 -1.94 0.73
CA GLY A 152 -3.83 -2.51 1.85
C GLY A 152 -3.07 -2.37 3.18
N ARG A 153 -1.75 -2.60 3.19
CA ARG A 153 -0.91 -2.49 4.40
C ARG A 153 -0.83 -1.05 4.90
N VAL A 154 -0.61 -0.11 4.00
CA VAL A 154 -0.56 1.32 4.32
C VAL A 154 -1.91 1.82 4.85
N LEU A 155 -3.03 1.39 4.25
CA LEU A 155 -4.37 1.73 4.75
C LEU A 155 -4.66 1.13 6.12
N THR A 156 -4.23 -0.13 6.37
CA THR A 156 -4.31 -0.74 7.71
C THR A 156 -3.47 0.04 8.72
N ALA A 157 -2.25 0.43 8.37
CA ALA A 157 -1.41 1.27 9.23
C ALA A 157 -2.03 2.65 9.49
N ALA A 158 -2.82 3.17 8.56
CA ALA A 158 -3.59 4.40 8.74
C ALA A 158 -4.91 4.22 9.52
N GLY A 159 -5.20 3.02 10.04
CA GLY A 159 -6.31 2.75 10.95
C GLY A 159 -7.57 2.16 10.29
N ALA A 160 -7.54 1.87 8.98
CA ALA A 160 -8.67 1.27 8.28
C ALA A 160 -8.81 -0.24 8.56
N GLU A 161 -10.06 -0.72 8.60
CA GLU A 161 -10.39 -2.14 8.52
C GLU A 161 -10.34 -2.57 7.05
N VAL A 162 -9.20 -3.09 6.60
CA VAL A 162 -8.97 -3.45 5.20
C VAL A 162 -9.29 -4.92 4.95
N THR A 163 -10.05 -5.20 3.89
CA THR A 163 -10.21 -6.54 3.31
C THR A 163 -9.59 -6.59 1.92
N ARG A 164 -8.56 -7.42 1.74
CA ARG A 164 -7.96 -7.73 0.44
C ARG A 164 -8.78 -8.83 -0.22
N GLU A 165 -9.31 -8.54 -1.41
CA GLU A 165 -10.23 -9.43 -2.10
C GLU A 165 -9.70 -9.83 -3.47
N PHE A 166 -9.73 -11.14 -3.75
CA PHE A 166 -9.47 -11.70 -5.06
C PHE A 166 -10.81 -12.11 -5.67
N TYR A 167 -11.20 -11.51 -6.79
CA TYR A 167 -12.37 -11.95 -7.55
C TYR A 167 -11.99 -13.11 -8.48
N ILE A 168 -12.59 -14.29 -8.25
CA ILE A 168 -12.36 -15.48 -9.06
C ILE A 168 -13.40 -15.51 -10.17
N ASN A 169 -12.94 -15.30 -11.40
CA ASN A 169 -13.77 -15.46 -12.60
C ASN A 169 -13.82 -16.95 -13.01
N ASP A 170 -14.61 -17.72 -12.25
CA ASP A 170 -14.77 -19.18 -12.39
C ASP A 170 -16.02 -19.60 -13.18
N ARG A 171 -16.57 -18.65 -13.93
CA ARG A 171 -17.72 -18.83 -14.81
C ARG A 171 -17.32 -18.71 -16.28
N GLY A 172 -18.16 -19.27 -17.16
CA GLY A 172 -18.04 -19.08 -18.60
C GLY A 172 -17.29 -20.18 -19.35
N VAL A 173 -17.16 -19.97 -20.66
CA VAL A 173 -16.68 -21.00 -21.60
C VAL A 173 -15.20 -21.35 -21.40
N GLN A 174 -14.40 -20.41 -20.88
CA GLN A 174 -12.98 -20.59 -20.61
C GLN A 174 -12.71 -21.75 -19.64
N MET A 175 -13.56 -21.93 -18.62
CA MET A 175 -13.45 -23.07 -17.71
C MET A 175 -13.73 -24.42 -18.40
N ASN A 176 -14.57 -24.43 -19.44
CA ASN A 176 -14.81 -25.64 -20.22
C ASN A 176 -13.60 -25.96 -21.12
N HIS A 177 -13.01 -24.95 -21.77
CA HIS A 177 -11.78 -25.12 -22.54
C HIS A 177 -10.61 -25.58 -21.67
N PHE A 178 -10.52 -25.08 -20.44
CA PHE A 178 -9.54 -25.54 -19.44
C PHE A 178 -9.72 -27.01 -19.10
N ALA A 179 -10.96 -27.44 -18.79
CA ALA A 179 -11.26 -28.84 -18.53
C ALA A 179 -10.92 -29.76 -19.73
N ASP A 180 -11.26 -29.34 -20.95
CA ASP A 180 -10.94 -30.11 -22.16
C ASP A 180 -9.44 -30.24 -22.37
N SER A 181 -8.67 -29.20 -22.04
CA SER A 181 -7.21 -29.20 -22.16
C SER A 181 -6.57 -30.20 -21.18
N ILE A 182 -7.09 -30.26 -19.95
CA ILE A 182 -6.67 -31.23 -18.94
C ILE A 182 -7.01 -32.66 -19.38
N ILE A 183 -8.22 -32.89 -19.90
CA ILE A 183 -8.63 -34.21 -20.41
C ILE A 183 -7.73 -34.64 -21.56
N ALA A 184 -7.52 -33.77 -22.55
CA ALA A 184 -6.66 -34.08 -23.69
C ALA A 184 -5.24 -34.43 -23.25
N ALA A 185 -4.68 -33.65 -22.32
CA ALA A 185 -3.37 -33.92 -21.73
C ALA A 185 -3.29 -35.29 -21.03
N ALA A 186 -4.26 -35.60 -20.16
CA ALA A 186 -4.32 -36.87 -19.44
C ALA A 186 -4.45 -38.09 -20.36
N LEU A 187 -5.21 -37.96 -21.45
CA LEU A 187 -5.46 -39.03 -22.42
C LEU A 187 -4.39 -39.12 -23.52
N GLY A 188 -3.43 -38.20 -23.56
CA GLY A 188 -2.43 -38.13 -24.62
C GLY A 188 -3.00 -37.70 -25.98
N GLU A 189 -4.12 -37.00 -25.98
CA GLU A 189 -4.79 -36.47 -27.16
C GLU A 189 -4.24 -35.08 -27.56
N PRO A 190 -4.43 -34.63 -28.81
CA PRO A 190 -4.05 -33.28 -29.21
C PRO A 190 -4.79 -32.22 -28.41
N THR A 191 -4.09 -31.15 -27.99
CA THR A 191 -4.72 -30.00 -27.32
C THR A 191 -5.80 -29.39 -28.23
N PRO A 192 -7.00 -29.09 -27.71
CA PRO A 192 -8.06 -28.41 -28.47
C PRO A 192 -7.59 -27.07 -29.05
N GLU A 193 -8.24 -26.62 -30.14
CA GLU A 193 -7.89 -25.37 -30.82
C GLU A 193 -7.97 -24.16 -29.87
N ASP A 194 -9.08 -24.02 -29.15
CA ASP A 194 -9.33 -23.03 -28.09
C ASP A 194 -8.80 -23.47 -26.71
N GLY A 195 -8.03 -24.56 -26.68
CA GLY A 195 -7.48 -25.14 -25.47
C GLY A 195 -6.26 -24.39 -24.94
N TYR A 196 -6.03 -24.54 -23.64
CA TYR A 196 -4.86 -24.04 -22.94
C TYR A 196 -3.64 -24.93 -23.26
N ARG A 197 -2.50 -24.28 -23.52
CA ARG A 197 -1.26 -24.93 -23.94
C ARG A 197 -0.16 -24.65 -22.93
N GLY A 198 0.73 -25.60 -22.73
CA GLY A 198 1.87 -25.49 -21.82
C GLY A 198 2.09 -26.77 -21.03
N GLU A 199 3.28 -26.93 -20.47
CA GLU A 199 3.60 -28.06 -19.60
C GLU A 199 2.79 -28.00 -18.29
N TYR A 200 2.38 -26.81 -17.84
CA TYR A 200 1.54 -26.67 -16.64
C TYR A 200 0.20 -27.45 -16.74
N ILE A 201 -0.39 -27.57 -17.94
CA ILE A 201 -1.62 -28.37 -18.13
C ILE A 201 -1.35 -29.86 -17.90
N GLN A 202 -0.15 -30.34 -18.24
CA GLN A 202 0.27 -31.71 -17.97
C GLN A 202 0.46 -31.93 -16.46
N ASP A 203 1.09 -30.96 -15.79
CA ASP A 203 1.27 -30.97 -14.33
C ASP A 203 -0.10 -31.02 -13.61
N ILE A 204 -1.07 -30.24 -14.08
CA ILE A 204 -2.45 -30.22 -13.55
C ILE A 204 -3.19 -31.53 -13.85
N ALA A 205 -3.09 -32.06 -15.08
CA ALA A 205 -3.72 -33.33 -15.45
C ALA A 205 -3.23 -34.49 -14.56
N LYS A 206 -1.92 -34.52 -14.28
CA LYS A 206 -1.33 -35.46 -13.33
C LYS A 206 -1.89 -35.25 -11.92
N ALA A 207 -1.88 -34.02 -11.41
CA ALA A 207 -2.38 -33.72 -10.07
C ALA A 207 -3.86 -34.10 -9.89
N VAL A 208 -4.70 -33.83 -10.90
CA VAL A 208 -6.11 -34.21 -10.94
C VAL A 208 -6.28 -35.74 -10.93
N GLY A 209 -5.48 -36.47 -11.73
CA GLY A 209 -5.53 -37.93 -11.77
C GLY A 209 -5.05 -38.58 -10.47
N ASP A 210 -4.02 -38.02 -9.84
CA ASP A 210 -3.48 -38.48 -8.56
C ASP A 210 -4.48 -38.24 -7.40
N ALA A 211 -5.16 -37.08 -7.40
CA ALA A 211 -6.15 -36.74 -6.38
C ALA A 211 -7.49 -37.47 -6.58
N HIS A 212 -7.87 -37.76 -7.82
CA HIS A 212 -9.13 -38.40 -8.19
C HIS A 212 -8.90 -39.59 -9.14
N PRO A 213 -8.46 -40.76 -8.62
CA PRO A 213 -8.23 -41.94 -9.45
C PRO A 213 -9.48 -42.35 -10.23
N GLY A 214 -9.33 -42.56 -11.54
CA GLY A 214 -10.42 -42.97 -12.45
C GLY A 214 -11.29 -41.82 -13.00
N ILE A 215 -11.01 -40.56 -12.64
CA ILE A 215 -11.78 -39.40 -13.14
C ILE A 215 -11.80 -39.29 -14.67
N PHE A 216 -10.74 -39.73 -15.34
CA PHE A 216 -10.63 -39.69 -16.80
C PHE A 216 -11.34 -40.85 -17.51
N ASP A 217 -11.73 -41.89 -16.77
CA ASP A 217 -12.48 -43.05 -17.28
C ASP A 217 -14.00 -42.84 -17.27
N LEU A 218 -14.46 -41.72 -16.70
CA LEU A 218 -15.89 -41.36 -16.67
C LEU A 218 -16.48 -41.17 -18.08
N PRO A 219 -17.80 -41.37 -18.25
CA PRO A 219 -18.50 -41.01 -19.49
C PRO A 219 -18.25 -39.55 -19.87
N ALA A 220 -18.18 -39.22 -21.16
CA ALA A 220 -17.71 -37.91 -21.65
C ALA A 220 -18.44 -36.71 -20.99
N ASP A 221 -19.75 -36.79 -20.85
CA ASP A 221 -20.57 -35.71 -20.28
C ASP A 221 -20.30 -35.51 -18.77
N GLU A 222 -20.11 -36.60 -18.02
CA GLU A 222 -19.77 -36.55 -16.59
C GLU A 222 -18.31 -36.17 -16.35
N ARG A 223 -17.42 -36.68 -17.22
CA ARG A 223 -15.97 -36.46 -17.15
C ARG A 223 -15.62 -34.98 -17.23
N ARG A 224 -16.23 -34.25 -18.17
CA ARG A 224 -15.94 -32.81 -18.36
C ARG A 224 -16.29 -32.00 -17.11
N ALA A 225 -17.46 -32.24 -16.53
CA ALA A 225 -17.90 -31.56 -15.32
C ALA A 225 -17.01 -31.90 -14.11
N ALA A 226 -16.67 -33.18 -13.93
CA ALA A 226 -15.79 -33.64 -12.86
C ALA A 226 -14.37 -33.04 -12.99
N VAL A 227 -13.77 -33.11 -14.19
CA VAL A 227 -12.43 -32.55 -14.43
C VAL A 227 -12.43 -31.02 -14.33
N ARG A 228 -13.49 -30.34 -14.77
CA ARG A 228 -13.62 -28.88 -14.58
C ARG A 228 -13.53 -28.49 -13.11
N SER A 229 -14.28 -29.18 -12.24
CA SER A 229 -14.29 -28.91 -10.80
C SER A 229 -12.96 -29.25 -10.13
N ALA A 230 -12.37 -30.41 -10.45
CA ALA A 230 -11.08 -30.83 -9.89
C ALA A 230 -9.92 -29.95 -10.36
N GLY A 231 -9.86 -29.65 -11.66
CA GLY A 231 -8.84 -28.78 -12.24
C GLY A 231 -8.91 -27.35 -11.71
N TYR A 232 -10.12 -26.81 -11.55
CA TYR A 232 -10.35 -25.53 -10.88
C TYR A 232 -9.72 -25.50 -9.48
N ALA A 233 -10.01 -26.51 -8.65
CA ALA A 233 -9.51 -26.56 -7.28
C ALA A 233 -7.97 -26.61 -7.22
N VAL A 234 -7.36 -27.43 -8.09
CA VAL A 234 -5.89 -27.53 -8.21
C VAL A 234 -5.28 -26.18 -8.62
N GLN A 235 -5.81 -25.57 -9.68
CA GLN A 235 -5.26 -24.31 -10.20
C GLN A 235 -5.44 -23.15 -9.23
N LEU A 236 -6.59 -23.07 -8.54
CA LEU A 236 -6.84 -22.05 -7.54
C LEU A 236 -5.88 -22.19 -6.35
N GLN A 237 -5.64 -23.42 -5.87
CA GLN A 237 -4.68 -23.68 -4.80
C GLN A 237 -3.26 -23.29 -5.22
N GLU A 238 -2.85 -23.59 -6.45
CA GLU A 238 -1.54 -23.17 -6.98
C GLU A 238 -1.38 -21.64 -7.01
N GLN A 239 -2.43 -20.92 -7.44
CA GLN A 239 -2.42 -19.45 -7.42
C GLN A 239 -2.31 -18.91 -5.99
N GLN A 240 -3.06 -19.49 -5.05
CA GLN A 240 -3.01 -19.14 -3.62
C GLN A 240 -1.61 -19.36 -3.03
N ASP A 241 -1.01 -20.52 -3.28
CA ASP A 241 0.33 -20.87 -2.79
C ASP A 241 1.40 -19.95 -3.38
N THR A 242 1.30 -19.66 -4.68
CA THR A 242 2.21 -18.74 -5.38
C THR A 242 2.14 -17.33 -4.79
N LEU A 243 0.93 -16.82 -4.53
CA LEU A 243 0.75 -15.50 -3.93
C LEU A 243 1.25 -15.46 -2.48
N ALA A 244 0.97 -16.51 -1.70
CA ALA A 244 1.47 -16.63 -0.33
C ALA A 244 3.00 -16.64 -0.27
N ALA A 245 3.67 -17.39 -1.18
CA ALA A 245 5.12 -17.39 -1.31
C ALA A 245 5.67 -16.03 -1.77
N PHE A 246 4.87 -15.25 -2.50
CA PHE A 246 5.18 -13.89 -2.92
C PHE A 246 4.75 -12.80 -1.90
N ASN A 247 4.54 -13.18 -0.64
CA ASN A 247 4.11 -12.30 0.46
C ASN A 247 2.82 -11.51 0.19
N THR A 248 1.93 -12.05 -0.65
CA THR A 248 0.63 -11.46 -0.98
C THR A 248 -0.47 -12.34 -0.42
N ARG A 249 -1.26 -11.82 0.52
CA ARG A 249 -2.34 -12.58 1.16
C ARG A 249 -3.68 -11.89 0.90
N PHE A 250 -4.68 -12.71 0.62
CA PHE A 250 -6.06 -12.27 0.45
C PHE A 250 -6.89 -12.75 1.63
N ASP A 251 -7.76 -11.86 2.11
CA ASP A 251 -8.71 -12.13 3.18
C ASP A 251 -9.96 -12.84 2.63
N VAL A 252 -10.32 -12.50 1.38
CA VAL A 252 -11.48 -13.06 0.68
C VAL A 252 -11.09 -13.51 -0.73
N TRP A 253 -11.53 -14.72 -1.07
CA TRP A 253 -11.51 -15.27 -2.43
C TRP A 253 -12.96 -15.38 -2.90
N PHE A 254 -13.43 -14.38 -3.65
CA PHE A 254 -14.85 -14.24 -4.00
C PHE A 254 -15.14 -14.92 -5.34
N SER A 255 -16.01 -15.92 -5.35
CA SER A 255 -16.36 -16.69 -6.56
C SER A 255 -17.49 -16.02 -7.36
N GLU A 256 -17.29 -15.81 -8.66
CA GLU A 256 -18.36 -15.36 -9.57
C GLU A 256 -19.54 -16.35 -9.59
N LEU A 257 -19.26 -17.65 -9.57
CA LEU A 257 -20.31 -18.67 -9.52
C LEU A 257 -21.23 -18.47 -8.31
N SER A 258 -20.65 -18.21 -7.13
CA SER A 258 -21.41 -18.00 -5.90
C SER A 258 -22.33 -16.76 -5.96
N LEU A 259 -21.92 -15.71 -6.67
CA LEU A 259 -22.72 -14.51 -6.89
C LEU A 259 -24.01 -14.84 -7.66
N HIS A 260 -23.91 -15.71 -8.66
CA HIS A 260 -25.06 -16.12 -9.46
C HIS A 260 -25.98 -17.11 -8.74
N GLU A 261 -25.40 -18.02 -7.94
CA GLU A 261 -26.17 -19.02 -7.18
C GLU A 261 -26.93 -18.42 -5.99
N SER A 262 -26.40 -17.35 -5.39
CA SER A 262 -26.99 -16.70 -4.22
C SER A 262 -28.32 -15.99 -4.47
N GLY A 263 -28.66 -15.70 -5.73
CA GLY A 263 -29.85 -14.93 -6.09
C GLY A 263 -29.72 -13.40 -5.87
N SER A 264 -28.52 -12.90 -5.53
CA SER A 264 -28.27 -11.46 -5.32
C SER A 264 -28.56 -10.58 -6.54
N VAL A 265 -28.45 -11.14 -7.75
CA VAL A 265 -28.69 -10.39 -9.00
C VAL A 265 -30.17 -9.97 -9.15
N PRO A 266 -31.18 -10.87 -9.03
CA PRO A 266 -32.59 -10.48 -8.99
C PRO A 266 -32.96 -9.42 -7.95
N ASP A 267 -32.41 -9.49 -6.72
CA ASP A 267 -32.71 -8.53 -5.66
C ASP A 267 -32.09 -7.15 -5.95
N THR A 268 -30.86 -7.14 -6.48
CA THR A 268 -30.19 -5.94 -7.02
C THR A 268 -31.04 -5.24 -8.08
N LEU A 269 -31.56 -6.00 -9.04
CA LEU A 269 -32.36 -5.44 -10.13
C LEU A 269 -33.65 -4.80 -9.61
N ARG A 270 -34.31 -5.42 -8.64
CA ARG A 270 -35.50 -4.86 -7.98
C ARG A 270 -35.18 -3.54 -7.28
N HIS A 271 -34.05 -3.46 -6.58
CA HIS A 271 -33.63 -2.24 -5.91
C HIS A 271 -33.38 -1.08 -6.91
N LEU A 272 -32.72 -1.38 -8.02
CA LEU A 272 -32.46 -0.42 -9.10
C LEU A 272 -33.76 0.06 -9.78
N GLU A 273 -34.74 -0.85 -9.94
CA GLU A 273 -36.09 -0.51 -10.41
C GLU A 273 -36.80 0.47 -9.47
N GLU A 274 -36.75 0.23 -8.16
CA GLU A 274 -37.35 1.10 -7.15
C GLU A 274 -36.74 2.51 -7.13
N GLN A 275 -35.44 2.62 -7.40
CA GLN A 275 -34.73 3.91 -7.49
C GLN A 275 -34.94 4.63 -8.84
N GLY A 276 -35.58 4.00 -9.83
CA GLY A 276 -35.89 4.60 -11.12
C GLY A 276 -34.70 4.74 -12.08
N HIS A 277 -33.59 4.06 -11.80
CA HIS A 277 -32.36 4.10 -12.60
C HIS A 277 -32.29 3.04 -13.70
N VAL A 278 -33.40 2.33 -13.94
CA VAL A 278 -33.52 1.34 -15.03
C VAL A 278 -34.72 1.62 -15.92
N PHE A 279 -34.66 1.10 -17.14
CA PHE A 279 -35.74 1.21 -18.12
C PHE A 279 -35.71 0.05 -19.11
N GLU A 280 -36.87 -0.27 -19.67
CA GLU A 280 -36.97 -1.22 -20.76
C GLU A 280 -36.90 -0.52 -22.12
N ASP A 281 -36.09 -1.07 -23.02
CA ASP A 281 -36.06 -0.67 -24.43
C ASP A 281 -35.66 -1.85 -25.33
N GLY A 282 -36.35 -2.02 -26.45
CA GLY A 282 -36.09 -3.11 -27.40
C GLY A 282 -36.23 -4.52 -26.82
N GLY A 283 -37.01 -4.69 -25.75
CA GLY A 283 -37.17 -5.95 -25.01
C GLY A 283 -36.02 -6.28 -24.05
N ALA A 284 -35.03 -5.39 -23.90
CA ALA A 284 -33.94 -5.50 -22.95
C ALA A 284 -34.15 -4.54 -21.76
N LEU A 285 -33.57 -4.88 -20.60
CA LEU A 285 -33.53 -4.00 -19.43
C LEU A 285 -32.19 -3.25 -19.39
N TRP A 286 -32.26 -1.94 -19.31
CA TRP A 286 -31.13 -1.01 -19.34
C TRP A 286 -31.00 -0.24 -18.04
N MET A 287 -29.77 0.12 -17.67
CA MET A 287 -29.42 1.01 -16.56
C MET A 287 -29.03 2.38 -17.11
N ARG A 288 -29.58 3.45 -16.54
CA ARG A 288 -29.40 4.86 -16.95
C ARG A 288 -28.04 5.43 -16.55
N THR A 289 -26.95 4.78 -16.95
CA THR A 289 -25.59 5.20 -16.58
C THR A 289 -25.20 6.54 -17.23
N THR A 290 -25.85 6.95 -18.33
CA THR A 290 -25.57 8.24 -18.99
C THR A 290 -25.95 9.45 -18.12
N ASP A 291 -26.92 9.33 -17.22
CA ASP A 291 -27.28 10.36 -16.24
C ASP A 291 -26.10 10.69 -15.29
N PHE A 292 -25.12 9.79 -15.20
CA PHE A 292 -23.96 9.87 -14.32
C PHE A 292 -22.62 9.90 -15.08
N GLY A 293 -22.65 10.29 -16.37
CA GLY A 293 -21.44 10.57 -17.15
C GLY A 293 -20.81 9.37 -17.85
N ASP A 294 -21.52 8.23 -17.95
CA ASP A 294 -21.11 7.13 -18.81
C ASP A 294 -21.34 7.43 -20.31
N ASP A 295 -20.67 6.71 -21.21
CA ASP A 295 -20.74 6.97 -22.67
C ASP A 295 -22.06 6.52 -23.31
N LYS A 296 -22.68 5.49 -22.73
CA LYS A 296 -23.98 4.95 -23.12
C LYS A 296 -24.58 4.15 -21.96
N ASP A 297 -25.90 4.10 -21.93
CA ASP A 297 -26.63 3.25 -21.00
C ASP A 297 -26.21 1.79 -21.16
N ARG A 298 -26.22 1.05 -20.06
CA ARG A 298 -25.72 -0.31 -20.03
C ARG A 298 -26.86 -1.30 -19.92
N VAL A 299 -26.84 -2.31 -20.77
CA VAL A 299 -27.80 -3.42 -20.72
C VAL A 299 -27.50 -4.26 -19.49
N LEU A 300 -28.49 -4.50 -18.64
CA LEU A 300 -28.45 -5.44 -17.53
C LEU A 300 -28.96 -6.81 -17.96
N ILE A 301 -30.11 -6.83 -18.64
CA ILE A 301 -30.74 -8.05 -19.17
C ILE A 301 -30.96 -7.87 -20.66
N LYS A 302 -30.48 -8.81 -21.47
CA LYS A 302 -30.70 -8.83 -22.92
C LYS A 302 -32.15 -9.20 -23.26
N SER A 303 -32.54 -9.03 -24.52
CA SER A 303 -33.89 -9.34 -24.99
C SER A 303 -34.25 -10.83 -24.99
N ASP A 304 -33.27 -11.72 -24.86
CA ASP A 304 -33.45 -13.17 -24.65
C ASP A 304 -33.56 -13.56 -23.17
N GLY A 305 -33.48 -12.60 -22.25
CA GLY A 305 -33.52 -12.81 -20.80
C GLY A 305 -32.17 -13.13 -20.15
N GLU A 306 -31.08 -13.19 -20.91
CA GLU A 306 -29.75 -13.43 -20.34
C GLU A 306 -29.17 -12.19 -19.64
N LEU A 307 -28.51 -12.41 -18.50
CA LEU A 307 -27.73 -11.38 -17.80
C LEU A 307 -26.46 -11.01 -18.58
N THR A 308 -26.11 -9.72 -18.56
CA THR A 308 -24.83 -9.24 -19.09
C THR A 308 -23.74 -9.28 -18.02
N TYR A 309 -22.47 -9.17 -18.44
CA TYR A 309 -21.35 -8.96 -17.50
C TYR A 309 -21.54 -7.71 -16.64
N PHE A 310 -22.16 -6.67 -17.18
CA PHE A 310 -22.42 -5.45 -16.41
C PHE A 310 -23.44 -5.68 -15.29
N ALA A 311 -24.41 -6.58 -15.48
CA ALA A 311 -25.32 -6.97 -14.39
C ALA A 311 -24.58 -7.73 -13.28
N SER A 312 -23.62 -8.60 -13.64
CA SER A 312 -22.76 -9.27 -12.66
C SER A 312 -21.90 -8.26 -11.88
N ASP A 313 -21.24 -7.32 -12.57
CA ASP A 313 -20.44 -6.26 -11.92
C ASP A 313 -21.28 -5.42 -10.95
N THR A 314 -22.52 -5.10 -11.34
CA THR A 314 -23.45 -4.30 -10.52
C THR A 314 -23.86 -5.07 -9.26
N ALA A 315 -24.24 -6.33 -9.40
CA ALA A 315 -24.58 -7.17 -8.25
C ALA A 315 -23.36 -7.42 -7.35
N TYR A 316 -22.17 -7.52 -7.93
CA TYR A 316 -20.94 -7.69 -7.18
C TYR A 316 -20.57 -6.45 -6.36
N TYR A 317 -20.70 -5.25 -6.94
CA TYR A 317 -20.52 -4.01 -6.19
C TYR A 317 -21.51 -3.91 -5.03
N LEU A 318 -22.79 -4.18 -5.26
CA LEU A 318 -23.80 -4.18 -4.21
C LEU A 318 -23.49 -5.22 -3.12
N SER A 319 -23.03 -6.41 -3.49
CA SER A 319 -22.56 -7.42 -2.52
C SER A 319 -21.41 -6.89 -1.65
N LYS A 320 -20.47 -6.11 -2.19
CA LYS A 320 -19.44 -5.42 -1.37
C LYS A 320 -20.09 -4.42 -0.40
N ARG A 321 -21.05 -3.62 -0.87
CA ARG A 321 -21.76 -2.63 -0.05
C ARG A 321 -22.59 -3.29 1.06
N GLU A 322 -23.30 -4.37 0.77
CA GLU A 322 -24.07 -5.16 1.73
C GLU A 322 -23.19 -5.84 2.78
N ARG A 323 -21.95 -6.22 2.41
CA ARG A 323 -20.93 -6.69 3.36
C ARG A 323 -20.37 -5.58 4.26
N GLY A 324 -20.79 -4.34 4.06
CA GLY A 324 -20.51 -3.20 4.93
C GLY A 324 -19.19 -2.48 4.64
N PHE A 325 -18.65 -2.61 3.43
CA PHE A 325 -17.48 -1.81 3.02
C PHE A 325 -17.91 -0.39 2.73
N ASP A 326 -17.32 0.59 3.42
CA ASP A 326 -17.54 2.03 3.21
C ASP A 326 -16.92 2.52 1.90
N HIS A 327 -15.82 1.91 1.49
CA HIS A 327 -15.05 2.30 0.32
C HIS A 327 -14.49 1.06 -0.41
N CYS A 328 -14.57 1.05 -1.74
CA CYS A 328 -14.09 -0.04 -2.59
C CYS A 328 -13.00 0.47 -3.55
N ILE A 329 -11.81 -0.13 -3.47
CA ILE A 329 -10.66 0.19 -4.32
C ILE A 329 -10.46 -0.95 -5.31
N TYR A 330 -10.53 -0.65 -6.60
CA TYR A 330 -10.32 -1.59 -7.70
C TYR A 330 -9.00 -1.30 -8.39
N LEU A 331 -8.12 -2.30 -8.50
CA LEU A 331 -6.87 -2.20 -9.23
C LEU A 331 -7.01 -2.94 -10.57
N LEU A 332 -7.13 -2.19 -11.67
CA LEU A 332 -7.41 -2.72 -13.01
C LEU A 332 -6.29 -2.42 -14.00
N GLY A 333 -6.09 -3.32 -14.97
CA GLY A 333 -5.13 -3.15 -16.06
C GLY A 333 -5.40 -1.94 -16.97
N ALA A 334 -4.38 -1.46 -17.67
CA ALA A 334 -4.46 -0.34 -18.63
C ALA A 334 -5.52 -0.54 -19.73
N ASP A 335 -5.82 -1.78 -20.09
CA ASP A 335 -6.86 -2.19 -21.02
C ASP A 335 -8.29 -1.89 -20.52
N HIS A 336 -8.46 -1.68 -19.21
CA HIS A 336 -9.73 -1.37 -18.57
C HIS A 336 -9.95 0.14 -18.32
N HIS A 337 -9.16 1.02 -18.95
CA HIS A 337 -9.31 2.47 -18.74
C HIS A 337 -10.73 2.99 -19.05
N GLY A 338 -11.37 2.47 -20.11
CA GLY A 338 -12.76 2.79 -20.44
C GLY A 338 -13.80 2.26 -19.44
N TYR A 339 -13.40 1.40 -18.51
CA TYR A 339 -14.26 0.83 -17.47
C TYR A 339 -14.41 1.73 -16.24
N VAL A 340 -13.52 2.72 -16.06
CA VAL A 340 -13.56 3.64 -14.91
C VAL A 340 -14.86 4.41 -14.86
N GLY A 341 -15.24 5.07 -15.97
CA GLY A 341 -16.49 5.83 -16.05
C GLY A 341 -17.72 4.95 -15.81
N ARG A 342 -17.68 3.73 -16.33
CA ARG A 342 -18.73 2.72 -16.14
C ARG A 342 -18.93 2.33 -14.68
N LEU A 343 -17.86 2.00 -13.94
CA LEU A 343 -17.96 1.62 -12.53
C LEU A 343 -18.42 2.81 -11.65
N ARG A 344 -17.96 4.02 -11.97
CA ARG A 344 -18.42 5.24 -11.29
C ARG A 344 -19.90 5.50 -11.52
N ALA A 345 -20.37 5.38 -12.76
CA ALA A 345 -21.79 5.54 -13.07
C ALA A 345 -22.65 4.45 -12.43
N MET A 346 -22.16 3.20 -12.37
CA MET A 346 -22.80 2.09 -11.67
C MET A 346 -22.99 2.40 -10.17
N ALA A 347 -21.93 2.85 -9.48
CA ALA A 347 -22.01 3.25 -8.07
C ALA A 347 -23.04 4.39 -7.85
N ALA A 348 -23.05 5.39 -8.75
CA ALA A 348 -24.00 6.49 -8.65
C ALA A 348 -25.47 6.04 -8.84
N CYS A 349 -25.71 5.14 -9.79
CA CYS A 349 -27.04 4.61 -10.05
C CYS A 349 -27.60 3.73 -8.91
N VAL A 350 -26.75 3.16 -8.04
CA VAL A 350 -27.24 2.44 -6.84
C VAL A 350 -27.45 3.37 -5.65
N GLY A 351 -27.20 4.67 -5.82
CA GLY A 351 -27.40 5.71 -4.81
C GLY A 351 -26.17 6.09 -3.98
N ASP A 352 -24.98 5.56 -4.31
CA ASP A 352 -23.73 5.92 -3.63
C ASP A 352 -23.07 7.16 -4.29
N ASP A 353 -22.26 7.92 -3.55
CA ASP A 353 -21.36 8.92 -4.15
C ASP A 353 -20.05 8.24 -4.58
N PRO A 354 -19.76 8.13 -5.89
CA PRO A 354 -18.56 7.46 -6.37
C PRO A 354 -17.25 8.15 -5.96
N ASN A 355 -17.28 9.39 -5.47
CA ASN A 355 -16.08 10.04 -4.92
C ASN A 355 -15.79 9.60 -3.49
N GLU A 356 -16.81 9.16 -2.75
CA GLU A 356 -16.67 8.73 -1.35
C GLU A 356 -16.57 7.22 -1.22
N THR A 357 -17.12 6.45 -2.17
CA THR A 357 -17.27 4.99 -2.04
C THR A 357 -16.40 4.18 -3.00
N LEU A 358 -15.78 4.80 -3.99
CA LEU A 358 -15.12 4.08 -5.08
C LEU A 358 -13.81 4.74 -5.54
N ASP A 359 -12.74 3.94 -5.57
CA ASP A 359 -11.55 4.23 -6.35
C ASP A 359 -11.32 3.18 -7.42
N VAL A 360 -10.95 3.63 -8.62
CA VAL A 360 -10.54 2.73 -9.71
C VAL A 360 -9.14 3.14 -10.16
N MET A 361 -8.15 2.36 -9.77
CA MET A 361 -6.74 2.59 -10.06
C MET A 361 -6.34 1.84 -11.33
N ILE A 362 -5.82 2.56 -12.32
CA ILE A 362 -5.38 1.98 -13.60
C ILE A 362 -3.87 1.86 -13.63
N GLY A 363 -3.39 0.63 -13.78
CA GLY A 363 -1.97 0.32 -13.74
C GLY A 363 -1.42 0.10 -15.13
N GLN A 364 -0.27 0.69 -15.38
CA GLN A 364 0.40 0.57 -16.67
C GLN A 364 1.20 -0.73 -16.78
N LEU A 365 1.51 -1.10 -18.03
CA LEU A 365 2.27 -2.30 -18.34
C LEU A 365 3.68 -2.26 -17.73
N VAL A 366 4.15 -3.44 -17.32
CA VAL A 366 5.52 -3.68 -16.86
C VAL A 366 6.25 -4.50 -17.91
N LYS A 367 7.48 -4.09 -18.21
CA LYS A 367 8.43 -4.87 -18.99
C LYS A 367 9.59 -5.28 -18.11
N ILE A 368 10.05 -6.52 -18.28
CA ILE A 368 11.25 -7.02 -17.64
C ILE A 368 12.29 -7.29 -18.72
N LEU A 369 13.49 -6.79 -18.54
CA LEU A 369 14.64 -6.96 -19.42
C LEU A 369 15.66 -7.90 -18.77
N SER A 370 16.36 -8.68 -19.60
CA SER A 370 17.51 -9.49 -19.22
C SER A 370 18.59 -9.29 -20.28
N GLY A 371 19.76 -8.77 -19.90
CA GLY A 371 20.84 -8.46 -20.85
C GLY A 371 20.42 -7.43 -21.92
N GLY A 372 19.54 -6.48 -21.57
CA GLY A 372 19.02 -5.45 -22.48
C GLY A 372 17.94 -5.92 -23.46
N GLU A 373 17.58 -7.21 -23.47
CA GLU A 373 16.46 -7.75 -24.25
C GLU A 373 15.24 -8.01 -23.38
N GLU A 374 14.04 -7.78 -23.92
CA GLU A 374 12.79 -8.08 -23.21
C GLU A 374 12.73 -9.58 -22.91
N LEU A 375 12.58 -9.92 -21.63
CA LEU A 375 12.50 -11.31 -21.16
C LEU A 375 11.30 -11.97 -21.86
N ARG A 376 11.60 -12.95 -22.71
CA ARG A 376 10.57 -13.63 -23.49
C ARG A 376 10.01 -14.84 -22.75
N LEU A 377 8.71 -14.97 -22.97
CA LEU A 377 7.76 -15.99 -22.59
C LEU A 377 8.32 -17.42 -22.40
N SER A 378 7.98 -18.06 -21.28
CA SER A 378 8.37 -19.44 -20.94
C SER A 378 7.54 -20.46 -21.73
N LYS A 379 8.20 -21.47 -22.32
CA LYS A 379 7.50 -22.59 -22.97
C LYS A 379 6.67 -23.41 -21.98
N ARG A 380 7.11 -23.50 -20.73
CA ARG A 380 6.45 -24.26 -19.66
C ARG A 380 5.09 -23.67 -19.33
N ALA A 381 5.03 -22.35 -19.19
CA ALA A 381 3.81 -21.61 -18.91
C ALA A 381 2.94 -21.30 -20.15
N GLY A 382 3.21 -21.89 -21.31
CA GLY A 382 2.40 -21.65 -22.50
C GLY A 382 2.71 -20.34 -23.23
N ASN A 383 3.97 -19.92 -23.16
CA ASN A 383 4.43 -18.61 -23.59
C ASN A 383 3.83 -17.45 -22.77
N ILE A 384 3.89 -17.53 -21.44
CA ILE A 384 3.81 -16.37 -20.54
C ILE A 384 5.01 -16.38 -19.59
N VAL A 385 5.31 -15.25 -18.96
CA VAL A 385 6.34 -15.20 -17.91
C VAL A 385 5.62 -15.36 -16.57
N ALA A 386 5.77 -16.52 -15.93
CA ALA A 386 5.06 -16.87 -14.71
C ALA A 386 5.67 -16.18 -13.48
N LEU A 387 4.84 -15.92 -12.47
CA LEU A 387 5.22 -15.21 -11.24
C LEU A 387 6.23 -16.00 -10.40
N ASP A 388 6.10 -17.32 -10.33
CA ASP A 388 7.02 -18.22 -9.63
C ASP A 388 8.41 -18.24 -10.29
N GLU A 389 8.46 -18.28 -11.62
CA GLU A 389 9.69 -18.19 -12.40
C GLU A 389 10.39 -16.85 -12.15
N LEU A 390 9.64 -15.74 -12.19
CA LEU A 390 10.17 -14.40 -11.89
C LEU A 390 10.70 -14.29 -10.46
N SER A 391 9.92 -14.79 -9.50
CA SER A 391 10.28 -14.74 -8.08
C SER A 391 11.54 -15.56 -7.80
N THR A 392 11.71 -16.69 -8.49
CA THR A 392 12.91 -17.53 -8.38
C THR A 392 14.12 -16.86 -9.01
N ALA A 393 13.95 -16.19 -10.16
CA ALA A 393 15.05 -15.55 -10.88
C ALA A 393 15.54 -14.26 -10.21
N ILE A 394 14.62 -13.47 -9.63
CA ILE A 394 14.88 -12.12 -9.12
C ILE A 394 14.97 -12.08 -7.59
N GLY A 395 14.20 -12.92 -6.91
CA GLY A 395 13.94 -12.82 -5.48
C GLY A 395 12.68 -12.01 -5.17
N VAL A 396 11.91 -12.48 -4.19
CA VAL A 396 10.61 -11.90 -3.78
C VAL A 396 10.78 -10.43 -3.37
N ASP A 397 11.69 -10.15 -2.44
CA ASP A 397 11.90 -8.79 -1.91
C ASP A 397 12.32 -7.80 -2.99
N ALA A 398 13.23 -8.20 -3.87
CA ALA A 398 13.71 -7.33 -4.94
C ALA A 398 12.61 -6.99 -5.93
N LEU A 399 11.79 -7.97 -6.31
CA LEU A 399 10.67 -7.76 -7.21
C LEU A 399 9.59 -6.88 -6.56
N ARG A 400 9.22 -7.16 -5.30
CA ARG A 400 8.25 -6.38 -4.54
C ARG A 400 8.67 -4.92 -4.37
N TYR A 401 9.88 -4.69 -3.87
CA TYR A 401 10.39 -3.33 -3.66
C TYR A 401 10.46 -2.56 -4.99
N SER A 402 10.97 -3.18 -6.06
CA SER A 402 11.10 -2.54 -7.37
C SER A 402 9.76 -2.14 -7.97
N LEU A 403 8.72 -2.97 -7.82
CA LEU A 403 7.38 -2.68 -8.34
C LEU A 403 6.63 -1.65 -7.47
N ALA A 404 6.82 -1.69 -6.15
CA ALA A 404 6.18 -0.74 -5.23
C ALA A 404 6.81 0.67 -5.29
N ARG A 405 8.07 0.80 -5.73
CA ARG A 405 8.85 2.05 -5.77
C ARG A 405 8.38 3.06 -6.84
N TYR A 406 7.45 2.68 -7.71
CA TYR A 406 6.94 3.54 -8.79
C TYR A 406 5.42 3.71 -8.70
N PRO A 407 4.89 4.88 -9.12
CA PRO A 407 3.45 5.09 -9.27
C PRO A 407 2.79 4.03 -10.16
N ALA A 408 1.56 3.62 -9.83
CA ALA A 408 0.82 2.58 -10.56
C ALA A 408 0.55 2.99 -12.03
N ASP A 409 0.28 4.28 -12.24
CA ASP A 409 -0.12 4.90 -13.50
C ASP A 409 1.05 5.16 -14.48
N SER A 410 2.27 4.74 -14.13
CA SER A 410 3.47 4.95 -14.94
C SER A 410 3.96 3.64 -15.56
N PRO A 411 4.26 3.60 -16.88
CA PRO A 411 4.92 2.45 -17.50
C PRO A 411 6.25 2.17 -16.83
N LEU A 412 6.57 0.90 -16.64
CA LEU A 412 7.76 0.48 -15.90
C LEU A 412 8.60 -0.50 -16.72
N VAL A 413 9.89 -0.26 -16.76
CA VAL A 413 10.89 -1.17 -17.32
C VAL A 413 11.84 -1.54 -16.18
N LEU A 414 11.94 -2.84 -15.90
CA LEU A 414 12.85 -3.39 -14.89
C LEU A 414 13.93 -4.20 -15.58
N ASP A 415 15.19 -4.01 -15.19
CA ASP A 415 16.29 -4.85 -15.64
C ASP A 415 16.66 -5.85 -14.52
N ILE A 416 16.66 -7.15 -14.85
CA ILE A 416 16.94 -8.22 -13.88
C ILE A 416 18.34 -8.09 -13.29
N GLU A 417 19.34 -7.73 -14.09
CA GLU A 417 20.72 -7.64 -13.63
C GLU A 417 20.89 -6.47 -12.65
N GLU A 418 20.18 -5.36 -12.89
CA GLU A 418 20.20 -4.21 -11.99
C GLU A 418 19.53 -4.51 -10.65
N ILE A 419 18.33 -5.10 -10.67
CA ILE A 419 17.54 -5.32 -9.44
C ILE A 419 18.03 -6.51 -8.60
N THR A 420 18.83 -7.42 -9.17
CA THR A 420 19.43 -8.56 -8.43
C THR A 420 20.83 -8.25 -7.90
N LYS A 421 21.43 -7.12 -8.28
CA LYS A 421 22.79 -6.77 -7.88
C LYS A 421 22.87 -6.46 -6.38
N ALA A 422 23.80 -7.11 -5.70
CA ALA A 422 24.18 -6.78 -4.32
C ALA A 422 25.07 -5.53 -4.29
N SER A 423 24.52 -4.37 -4.63
CA SER A 423 25.21 -3.08 -4.57
C SER A 423 24.33 -1.98 -3.97
N ASN A 424 24.98 -0.92 -3.48
CA ASN A 424 24.27 0.25 -2.97
C ASN A 424 23.46 1.00 -4.03
N ASP A 425 23.67 0.72 -5.33
CA ASP A 425 22.85 1.27 -6.41
C ASP A 425 21.49 0.56 -6.52
N ASN A 426 21.38 -0.66 -5.99
CA ASN A 426 20.12 -1.40 -5.91
C ASN A 426 19.32 -0.92 -4.68
N PRO A 427 18.16 -0.27 -4.88
CA PRO A 427 17.42 0.36 -3.78
C PRO A 427 17.01 -0.59 -2.65
N VAL A 428 16.56 -1.80 -2.98
CA VAL A 428 16.11 -2.77 -1.96
C VAL A 428 17.29 -3.28 -1.14
N TYR A 429 18.40 -3.62 -1.80
CA TYR A 429 19.62 -4.03 -1.15
C TYR A 429 20.15 -2.91 -0.25
N TYR A 430 20.15 -1.66 -0.74
CA TYR A 430 20.59 -0.50 0.03
C TYR A 430 19.81 -0.34 1.34
N VAL A 431 18.47 -0.43 1.28
CA VAL A 431 17.62 -0.28 2.45
C VAL A 431 17.74 -1.47 3.42
N GLN A 432 17.67 -2.70 2.90
CA GLN A 432 17.82 -3.91 3.71
C GLN A 432 19.21 -3.99 4.37
N TYR A 433 20.26 -3.55 3.66
CA TYR A 433 21.61 -3.50 4.21
C TYR A 433 21.73 -2.43 5.30
N GLY A 434 21.03 -1.30 5.15
CA GLY A 434 20.85 -0.31 6.22
C GLY A 434 20.24 -0.93 7.48
N HIS A 435 19.18 -1.72 7.34
CA HIS A 435 18.57 -2.47 8.44
C HIS A 435 19.55 -3.49 9.07
N ALA A 436 20.16 -4.36 8.26
CA ALA A 436 21.12 -5.36 8.74
C ALA A 436 22.32 -4.73 9.47
N ARG A 437 22.75 -3.52 9.06
CA ARG A 437 23.78 -2.75 9.76
C ARG A 437 23.33 -2.34 11.16
N THR A 438 22.11 -1.87 11.34
CA THR A 438 21.59 -1.56 12.69
C THR A 438 21.59 -2.80 13.58
N CYS A 439 21.16 -3.95 13.05
CA CYS A 439 21.18 -5.23 13.76
C CYS A 439 22.61 -5.62 14.18
N ARG A 440 23.58 -5.46 13.28
CA ARG A 440 25.01 -5.71 13.57
C ARG A 440 25.53 -4.78 14.66
N MET A 441 25.18 -3.50 14.64
CA MET A 441 25.60 -2.55 15.67
C MET A 441 25.08 -2.95 17.05
N LEU A 442 23.81 -3.37 17.14
CA LEU A 442 23.21 -3.83 18.39
C LEU A 442 23.85 -5.14 18.89
N ALA A 443 24.15 -6.07 18.00
CA ALA A 443 24.89 -7.28 18.35
C ALA A 443 26.29 -6.96 18.91
N ASN A 444 27.03 -6.04 18.27
CA ASN A 444 28.33 -5.59 18.76
C ASN A 444 28.24 -4.86 20.11
N ALA A 445 27.16 -4.11 20.36
CA ALA A 445 26.90 -3.50 21.66
C ALA A 445 26.69 -4.56 22.75
N ALA A 446 25.91 -5.60 22.45
CA ALA A 446 25.68 -6.71 23.37
C ALA A 446 26.98 -7.46 23.73
N ASP A 447 27.89 -7.65 22.75
CA ASP A 447 29.21 -8.25 23.00
C ASP A 447 30.09 -7.41 23.96
N LEU A 448 29.84 -6.10 24.04
CA LEU A 448 30.48 -5.18 24.98
C LEU A 448 29.71 -5.03 26.32
N GLY A 449 28.64 -5.82 26.51
CA GLY A 449 27.80 -5.76 27.70
C GLY A 449 26.87 -4.54 27.76
N MET A 450 26.71 -3.81 26.66
CA MET A 450 25.72 -2.73 26.57
C MET A 450 24.32 -3.32 26.45
N THR A 451 23.36 -2.70 27.13
CA THR A 451 21.94 -3.02 27.00
C THR A 451 21.16 -1.75 26.68
N LEU A 452 20.07 -1.89 25.92
CA LEU A 452 19.17 -0.76 25.67
C LEU A 452 18.65 -0.25 27.03
N PRO A 453 18.90 1.02 27.38
CA PRO A 453 18.46 1.55 28.66
C PRO A 453 16.93 1.71 28.67
N ALA A 454 16.31 1.52 29.83
CA ALA A 454 14.88 1.77 30.00
C ALA A 454 14.54 3.26 29.90
N ASP A 455 15.49 4.13 30.28
CA ASP A 455 15.41 5.58 30.17
C ASP A 455 16.82 6.11 29.89
N PHE A 456 16.94 7.15 29.07
CA PHE A 456 18.20 7.78 28.73
C PHE A 456 18.04 9.30 28.65
N ASP A 457 19.11 10.03 28.93
CA ASP A 457 19.11 11.47 28.77
C ASP A 457 19.07 11.84 27.28
N SER A 458 17.88 12.21 26.80
CA SER A 458 17.63 12.59 25.41
C SER A 458 18.41 13.83 24.98
N SER A 459 18.84 14.68 25.91
CA SER A 459 19.65 15.87 25.62
C SER A 459 21.08 15.52 25.16
N LEU A 460 21.51 14.27 25.37
CA LEU A 460 22.81 13.78 24.90
C LEU A 460 22.86 13.55 23.38
N LEU A 461 21.70 13.52 22.71
CA LEU A 461 21.59 13.46 21.24
C LEU A 461 21.66 14.87 20.62
N ALA A 462 22.72 15.61 20.95
CA ALA A 462 22.86 17.03 20.62
C ALA A 462 23.61 17.31 19.30
N HIS A 463 24.26 16.31 18.70
CA HIS A 463 25.04 16.52 17.48
C HIS A 463 24.11 16.80 16.28
N GLU A 464 24.53 17.69 15.38
CA GLU A 464 23.72 18.13 14.23
C GLU A 464 23.20 16.96 13.37
N LYS A 465 24.03 15.91 13.21
CA LYS A 465 23.68 14.68 12.49
C LYS A 465 22.71 13.78 13.25
N GLU A 466 22.74 13.77 14.58
CA GLU A 466 21.75 13.10 15.42
C GLU A 466 20.39 13.78 15.23
N GLY A 467 20.36 15.12 15.33
CA GLY A 467 19.14 15.89 15.04
C GLY A 467 18.60 15.66 13.62
N ALA A 468 19.46 15.54 12.62
CA ALA A 468 19.04 15.23 11.25
C ALA A 468 18.39 13.85 11.13
N LEU A 469 18.95 12.83 11.80
CA LEU A 469 18.38 11.49 11.84
C LEU A 469 17.07 11.46 12.64
N LEU A 470 17.03 12.08 13.82
CA LEU A 470 15.83 12.17 14.66
C LEU A 470 14.66 12.81 13.93
N ARG A 471 14.90 13.92 13.22
CA ARG A 471 13.86 14.51 12.36
C ARG A 471 13.44 13.53 11.27
N ALA A 472 14.37 12.86 10.60
CA ALA A 472 14.04 11.91 9.53
C ALA A 472 13.14 10.78 10.02
N LEU A 473 13.39 10.29 11.24
CA LEU A 473 12.54 9.30 11.91
C LEU A 473 11.18 9.89 12.33
N ALA A 474 11.15 11.15 12.78
CA ALA A 474 9.92 11.86 13.15
C ALA A 474 8.95 12.08 11.97
N ASP A 475 9.44 12.11 10.73
CA ASP A 475 8.61 12.30 9.53
C ASP A 475 7.79 11.05 9.16
N TYR A 476 8.20 9.86 9.62
CA TYR A 476 7.63 8.59 9.16
C TYR A 476 6.09 8.51 9.25
N PRO A 477 5.43 8.87 10.38
CA PRO A 477 3.97 8.84 10.46
C PRO A 477 3.31 9.73 9.40
N GLY A 478 3.89 10.90 9.10
CA GLY A 478 3.40 11.80 8.05
C GLY A 478 3.53 11.20 6.65
N VAL A 479 4.58 10.42 6.39
CA VAL A 479 4.75 9.69 5.13
C VAL A 479 3.70 8.58 5.00
N VAL A 480 3.41 7.84 6.07
CA VAL A 480 2.33 6.83 6.10
C VAL A 480 0.98 7.47 5.84
N ALA A 481 0.66 8.60 6.49
CA ALA A 481 -0.56 9.35 6.26
C ALA A 481 -0.72 9.75 4.78
N SER A 482 0.34 10.33 4.18
CA SER A 482 0.32 10.75 2.78
C SER A 482 0.21 9.57 1.81
N ALA A 483 0.87 8.45 2.11
CA ALA A 483 0.79 7.24 1.30
C ALA A 483 -0.62 6.62 1.35
N ALA A 484 -1.29 6.66 2.50
CA ALA A 484 -2.65 6.18 2.67
C ALA A 484 -3.67 7.07 1.95
N ASP A 485 -3.59 8.39 2.16
CA ASP A 485 -4.49 9.36 1.54
C ASP A 485 -4.45 9.29 0.01
N LEU A 486 -3.25 9.14 -0.56
CA LEU A 486 -3.08 9.12 -2.02
C LEU A 486 -3.09 7.69 -2.61
N ARG A 487 -3.11 6.65 -1.77
CA ARG A 487 -2.86 5.23 -2.16
C ARG A 487 -1.55 5.06 -2.92
N GLU A 488 -0.51 5.73 -2.46
CA GLU A 488 0.80 5.83 -3.11
C GLU A 488 1.91 5.17 -2.26
N PRO A 489 2.00 3.82 -2.24
CA PRO A 489 2.99 3.11 -1.43
C PRO A 489 4.45 3.42 -1.82
N HIS A 490 4.68 3.90 -3.05
CA HIS A 490 6.00 4.31 -3.51
C HIS A 490 6.64 5.41 -2.65
N ARG A 491 5.83 6.22 -1.96
CA ARG A 491 6.30 7.23 -1.01
C ARG A 491 7.09 6.61 0.14
N ILE A 492 6.66 5.45 0.62
CA ILE A 492 7.35 4.69 1.68
C ILE A 492 8.73 4.25 1.19
N ALA A 493 8.82 3.67 -0.02
CA ALA A 493 10.10 3.24 -0.59
C ALA A 493 11.10 4.42 -0.71
N ARG A 494 10.65 5.57 -1.23
CA ARG A 494 11.51 6.75 -1.35
C ARG A 494 11.96 7.29 0.00
N TYR A 495 11.04 7.33 0.96
CA TYR A 495 11.36 7.72 2.33
C TYR A 495 12.44 6.81 2.95
N LEU A 496 12.33 5.48 2.77
CA LEU A 496 13.31 4.53 3.32
C LEU A 496 14.71 4.72 2.72
N GLU A 497 14.81 4.96 1.41
CA GLU A 497 16.08 5.28 0.75
C GLU A 497 16.72 6.53 1.36
N ASP A 498 15.93 7.60 1.52
CA ASP A 498 16.39 8.85 2.10
C ASP A 498 16.78 8.69 3.58
N LEU A 499 15.99 7.95 4.36
CA LEU A 499 16.25 7.65 5.76
C LEU A 499 17.57 6.90 5.93
N VAL A 500 17.79 5.84 5.14
CA VAL A 500 19.04 5.06 5.19
C VAL A 500 20.23 5.92 4.76
N ALA A 501 20.06 6.83 3.80
CA ALA A 501 21.10 7.79 3.46
C ALA A 501 21.44 8.75 4.61
N VAL A 502 20.43 9.23 5.37
CA VAL A 502 20.65 10.05 6.57
C VAL A 502 21.35 9.23 7.66
N PHE A 503 20.89 8.01 7.91
CA PHE A 503 21.48 7.10 8.89
C PHE A 503 22.96 6.82 8.58
N ASN A 504 23.30 6.53 7.33
CA ASN A 504 24.67 6.25 6.91
C ASN A 504 25.59 7.47 7.14
N ARG A 505 25.12 8.69 6.85
CA ARG A 505 25.88 9.92 7.14
C ARG A 505 26.12 10.15 8.63
N TRP A 506 25.17 9.76 9.48
CA TRP A 506 25.32 9.80 10.94
C TRP A 506 26.30 8.71 11.42
N TYR A 507 26.16 7.48 10.93
CA TYR A 507 27.02 6.35 11.26
C TYR A 507 28.50 6.60 10.90
N ASP A 508 28.75 7.22 9.75
CA ASP A 508 30.12 7.54 9.28
C ASP A 508 30.77 8.70 10.06
N GLU A 509 30.01 9.41 10.90
CA GLU A 509 30.54 10.50 11.71
C GLU A 509 31.27 9.98 12.95
N LYS A 510 32.56 10.34 13.07
CA LYS A 510 33.41 9.83 14.15
C LYS A 510 32.97 10.31 15.52
N GLU A 511 32.40 11.51 15.59
CA GLU A 511 31.87 12.09 16.83
C GLU A 511 30.55 11.43 17.28
N CYS A 512 29.83 10.76 16.36
CA CYS A 512 28.53 10.13 16.58
C CYS A 512 28.59 8.62 16.90
N ARG A 513 29.76 8.07 17.21
CA ARG A 513 29.90 6.62 17.46
C ARG A 513 29.00 6.16 18.60
N MET A 514 28.23 5.11 18.32
CA MET A 514 27.41 4.42 19.31
C MET A 514 28.27 3.58 20.25
N LEU A 515 29.25 2.83 19.71
CA LEU A 515 30.10 1.94 20.49
C LEU A 515 31.31 2.71 21.08
N PRO A 516 31.77 2.36 22.29
CA PRO A 516 33.03 2.87 22.82
C PRO A 516 34.22 2.40 21.97
N GLN A 517 35.33 3.16 21.95
CA GLN A 517 36.52 2.81 21.18
C GLN A 517 37.66 2.30 22.07
N GLY A 518 38.21 1.13 21.75
CA GLY A 518 39.35 0.57 22.47
C GLY A 518 38.98 0.23 23.91
N ASP A 519 39.72 0.81 24.88
CA ASP A 519 39.49 0.61 26.31
C ASP A 519 38.56 1.68 26.94
N GLU A 520 37.89 2.51 26.13
CA GLU A 520 36.90 3.47 26.62
C GLU A 520 35.74 2.75 27.33
N PRO A 521 35.33 3.19 28.53
CA PRO A 521 34.14 2.64 29.17
C PRO A 521 32.88 3.08 28.42
N VAL A 522 31.80 2.30 28.56
CA VAL A 522 30.47 2.71 28.10
C VAL A 522 30.06 3.99 28.84
N ALA A 523 29.72 5.03 28.09
CA ALA A 523 29.24 6.30 28.62
C ALA A 523 27.74 6.49 28.32
N PRO A 524 27.01 7.36 29.06
CA PRO A 524 25.58 7.59 28.83
C PRO A 524 25.21 7.99 27.39
N VAL A 525 26.11 8.70 26.69
CA VAL A 525 25.91 9.06 25.27
C VAL A 525 25.91 7.84 24.34
N ASN A 526 26.66 6.79 24.68
CA ASN A 526 26.66 5.53 23.92
C ASN A 526 25.29 4.85 24.02
N GLU A 527 24.68 4.88 25.22
CA GLU A 527 23.35 4.32 25.47
C GLU A 527 22.25 5.14 24.78
N ALA A 528 22.33 6.48 24.82
CA ALA A 528 21.43 7.35 24.08
C ALA A 528 21.49 7.09 22.56
N ARG A 529 22.70 6.91 22.01
CA ARG A 529 22.89 6.54 20.60
C ARG A 529 22.42 5.13 20.29
N MET A 530 22.49 4.22 21.24
CA MET A 530 21.91 2.88 21.08
C MET A 530 20.40 2.96 20.91
N ALA A 531 19.71 3.80 21.70
CA ALA A 531 18.28 4.06 21.51
C ALA A 531 17.98 4.66 20.12
N LEU A 532 18.82 5.58 19.64
CA LEU A 532 18.70 6.13 18.27
C LEU A 532 18.86 5.05 17.18
N VAL A 533 19.77 4.07 17.37
CA VAL A 533 19.93 2.93 16.45
C VAL A 533 18.71 2.02 16.47
N VAL A 534 18.15 1.71 17.65
CA VAL A 534 16.91 0.92 17.77
C VAL A 534 15.74 1.66 17.11
N ALA A 535 15.66 2.98 17.27
CA ALA A 535 14.64 3.79 16.60
C ALA A 535 14.77 3.71 15.07
N ALA A 536 15.99 3.83 14.53
CA ALA A 536 16.25 3.68 13.10
C ALA A 536 15.94 2.26 12.58
N GLN A 537 16.36 1.23 13.31
CA GLN A 537 16.04 -0.17 13.00
C GLN A 537 14.53 -0.37 12.89
N THR A 538 13.79 0.12 13.88
CA THR A 538 12.33 0.01 13.98
C THR A 538 11.64 0.66 12.79
N VAL A 539 11.97 1.92 12.47
CA VAL A 539 11.32 2.63 11.35
C VAL A 539 11.64 1.98 10.01
N ILE A 540 12.88 1.52 9.79
CA ILE A 540 13.25 0.83 8.55
C ILE A 540 12.47 -0.48 8.42
N ALA A 541 12.38 -1.27 9.50
CA ALA A 541 11.62 -2.53 9.51
C ALA A 541 10.12 -2.29 9.26
N ASN A 542 9.51 -1.33 9.94
CA ASN A 542 8.09 -1.00 9.77
C ASN A 542 7.82 -0.55 8.33
N GLY A 543 8.65 0.31 7.75
CA GLY A 543 8.48 0.76 6.37
C GLY A 543 8.65 -0.37 5.34
N LEU A 544 9.60 -1.28 5.53
CA LEU A 544 9.76 -2.46 4.68
C LEU A 544 8.53 -3.39 4.77
N ASP A 545 7.98 -3.58 5.96
CA ASP A 545 6.76 -4.38 6.14
C ASP A 545 5.56 -3.76 5.43
N LEU A 546 5.40 -2.43 5.40
CA LEU A 546 4.33 -1.76 4.63
C LEU A 546 4.42 -2.04 3.12
N LEU A 547 5.59 -2.40 2.61
CA LEU A 547 5.81 -2.81 1.20
C LEU A 547 5.73 -4.34 1.03
N GLY A 548 5.56 -5.10 2.12
CA GLY A 548 5.64 -6.56 2.16
C GLY A 548 7.03 -7.10 1.82
N VAL A 549 8.08 -6.33 2.12
CA VAL A 549 9.49 -6.66 1.89
C VAL A 549 10.11 -7.05 3.22
N SER A 550 10.97 -8.07 3.24
CA SER A 550 11.60 -8.49 4.49
C SER A 550 12.66 -7.49 4.99
N ALA A 551 12.88 -7.46 6.31
CA ALA A 551 13.92 -6.69 6.97
C ALA A 551 14.99 -7.66 7.54
N PRO A 552 15.97 -8.11 6.72
CA PRO A 552 16.94 -9.11 7.15
C PRO A 552 17.84 -8.58 8.27
N GLU A 553 18.10 -9.41 9.28
CA GLU A 553 19.03 -9.07 10.38
C GLU A 553 20.51 -9.18 9.95
N ARG A 554 20.77 -9.90 8.86
CA ARG A 554 22.11 -10.10 8.29
C ARG A 554 22.03 -10.19 6.77
N MET A 555 22.95 -9.53 6.08
CA MET A 555 23.16 -9.60 4.64
C MET A 555 24.64 -9.81 4.30
#